data_AF-K0SRB3-F1
#
_entry.id   AF-K0SRB3-F1
#
_cell.length_a   1.000
_cell.length_b   1.000
_cell.length_c   1.000
_cell.angle_alpha   90.00
_cell.angle_beta   90.00
_cell.angle_gamma   90.00
#
_symmetry.space_group_name_H-M   'P 1'
#
loop_
_entity.id
_entity.type
_entity.pdbx_description
1 polymer ?
#
loop_
_entity_poly.entity_id
_entity_poly.type
_entity_poly.pdbx_seq_one_letter_code
_entity_poly.pdbx_strand_id
1 'polypeptide(L)'
;MASNPRQRQGSHGRLAVPILVTLLVANFFALMLHAAFFLPLEIENGEDTLRAFIRGREQHLDGGGNRNRKNESSPSHAELLYSFDERNHEYIRYDAIPSQLRRSFGVVHSLPSIPERRLSRPSYQFNIPHNAVHNLTYFLEARARDDVEDRPLYLYNPMLLPLDERFLDSSIVEDLSIFRDGTQIVSYVAVFRVSNFGNCFGPGKGVPDTYQNYLGLALLDSDLNIIMKQSTSPSSAMDAVIDLNQHLYELRWTPYAGGMARRKQPKPKQFMQDCQIFGAKSTQSSIKFDQLVLLCNEYAMPVQLQIIDKDRTANDDKIEVEGSTIHFANTYGSNLQLTAMEYPNMILYAGKNMHPFHAIAPNQPSTAIGPGFLEIWPSGPHSFTHLDFTSYPYVQRGSNGLKLANSTKHEPDPSYATIESTAHQSPITDRDSGSACCVPISWSDEDGSRLLLLGFSHRKTRKRPKENAYNYVSRVYAFEPMPPFDVVARSGLFCLGFASNTTSETEQTSNEQVAGATSTYKLKIQETQFDCPRIHFITGVAEKIGDEDTIIVSYGVNDCYPRMMEVKKSFLVSLLRSP
;
A
#
# COMPACT_ATOMS: atom_id res chain seq x y z
N MET A 1 -81.44 -8.57 7.15
CA MET A 1 -81.98 -7.69 8.22
C MET A 1 -80.76 -7.01 8.83
N ALA A 2 -80.48 -5.71 8.64
CA ALA A 2 -81.25 -4.52 9.06
C ALA A 2 -81.50 -4.53 10.59
N SER A 3 -81.17 -3.52 11.41
CA SER A 3 -80.57 -2.17 11.22
C SER A 3 -79.84 -1.77 12.55
N ASN A 4 -79.30 -0.58 12.85
CA ASN A 4 -79.26 0.77 12.23
C ASN A 4 -78.04 1.58 12.80
N PRO A 5 -77.47 2.61 12.15
CA PRO A 5 -76.32 3.37 12.66
C PRO A 5 -76.70 4.60 13.51
N ARG A 6 -75.77 5.09 14.35
CA ARG A 6 -75.85 6.43 14.98
C ARG A 6 -74.56 7.23 14.77
N GLN A 7 -74.73 8.48 14.36
CA GLN A 7 -73.66 9.46 14.12
C GLN A 7 -72.96 9.90 15.42
N ARG A 8 -71.67 10.21 15.33
CA ARG A 8 -71.03 11.29 16.10
C ARG A 8 -70.03 12.04 15.21
N GLN A 9 -70.35 13.30 14.89
CA GLN A 9 -69.36 14.30 14.48
C GLN A 9 -68.71 14.90 15.73
N GLY A 10 -67.45 15.35 15.66
CA GLY A 10 -66.76 15.91 16.83
C GLY A 10 -65.32 16.38 16.61
N SER A 11 -65.15 17.47 15.85
CA SER A 11 -64.05 18.46 15.98
C SER A 11 -62.63 18.00 16.39
N HIS A 12 -61.81 17.59 15.41
CA HIS A 12 -60.34 17.66 15.51
C HIS A 12 -59.79 18.56 14.39
N GLY A 13 -59.77 19.88 14.61
CA GLY A 13 -59.42 20.86 13.56
C GLY A 13 -58.83 22.19 14.02
N ARG A 14 -58.36 22.30 15.28
CA ARG A 14 -57.81 23.57 15.83
C ARG A 14 -56.43 23.49 16.50
N LEU A 15 -55.79 22.31 16.53
CA LEU A 15 -54.47 22.11 17.16
C LEU A 15 -53.32 21.85 16.17
N ALA A 16 -53.61 21.59 14.88
CA ALA A 16 -52.56 21.33 13.88
C ALA A 16 -51.84 22.61 13.40
N VAL A 17 -52.58 23.72 13.28
CA VAL A 17 -52.05 24.99 12.73
C VAL A 17 -50.94 25.61 13.60
N PRO A 18 -51.07 25.71 14.94
CA PRO A 18 -49.99 26.27 15.76
C PRO A 18 -48.68 25.48 15.68
N ILE A 19 -48.78 24.14 15.63
CA ILE A 19 -47.61 23.25 15.57
C ILE A 19 -46.87 23.41 14.24
N LEU A 20 -47.61 23.49 13.12
CA LEU A 20 -47.02 23.69 11.80
C LEU A 20 -46.31 25.05 11.69
N VAL A 21 -46.92 26.12 12.23
CA VAL A 21 -46.30 27.46 12.24
C VAL A 21 -45.03 27.48 13.09
N THR A 22 -45.03 26.87 14.28
CA THR A 22 -43.83 26.79 15.13
C THR A 22 -42.69 26.02 14.44
N LEU A 23 -43.00 24.91 13.74
CA LEU A 23 -42.01 24.15 12.99
C LEU A 23 -41.45 24.92 11.78
N LEU A 24 -42.28 25.69 11.07
CA LEU A 24 -41.83 26.55 9.97
C LEU A 24 -40.93 27.69 10.46
N VAL A 25 -41.29 28.34 11.56
CA VAL A 25 -40.46 29.40 12.18
C VAL A 25 -39.13 28.84 12.66
N ALA A 26 -39.11 27.67 13.32
CA ALA A 26 -37.87 27.03 13.78
C ALA A 26 -36.93 26.68 12.62
N ASN A 27 -37.45 26.12 11.52
CA ASN A 27 -36.65 25.81 10.33
C ASN A 27 -36.17 27.09 9.61
N PHE A 28 -36.98 28.16 9.57
CA PHE A 28 -36.56 29.44 9.00
C PHE A 28 -35.41 30.09 9.80
N PHE A 29 -35.47 30.06 11.14
CA PHE A 29 -34.36 30.54 11.98
C PHE A 29 -33.09 29.69 11.81
N ALA A 30 -33.20 28.37 11.68
CA ALA A 30 -32.05 27.50 11.39
C ALA A 30 -31.42 27.81 10.02
N LEU A 31 -32.24 28.06 8.99
CA LEU A 31 -31.79 28.46 7.66
C LEU A 31 -31.08 29.83 7.69
N MET A 32 -31.63 30.81 8.41
CA MET A 32 -31.02 32.14 8.56
C MET A 32 -29.71 32.09 9.36
N LEU A 33 -29.60 31.21 10.37
CA LEU A 33 -28.35 30.99 11.09
C LEU A 33 -27.27 30.40 10.18
N HIS A 34 -27.63 29.43 9.32
CA HIS A 34 -26.70 28.90 8.33
C HIS A 34 -26.32 29.95 7.28
N ALA A 35 -27.26 30.73 6.76
CA ALA A 35 -26.95 31.80 5.81
C ALA A 35 -25.97 32.84 6.40
N ALA A 36 -26.16 33.22 7.67
CA ALA A 36 -25.25 34.14 8.37
C ALA A 36 -23.83 33.58 8.58
N PHE A 37 -23.66 32.26 8.66
CA PHE A 37 -22.35 31.59 8.72
C PHE A 37 -21.65 31.42 7.36
N PHE A 38 -22.36 31.66 6.25
CA PHE A 38 -21.86 31.49 4.88
C PHE A 38 -21.86 32.76 4.02
N LEU A 39 -22.16 33.93 4.62
CA LEU A 39 -21.86 35.21 3.98
C LEU A 39 -20.34 35.44 4.01
N PRO A 40 -19.68 35.74 2.87
CA PRO A 40 -18.26 36.02 2.85
C PRO A 40 -17.99 37.33 3.58
N LEU A 41 -17.03 37.31 4.51
CA LEU A 41 -16.38 38.54 4.97
C LEU A 41 -15.63 39.14 3.78
N GLU A 42 -15.89 40.41 3.48
CA GLU A 42 -15.14 41.16 2.47
C GLU A 42 -13.66 41.19 2.86
N ILE A 43 -12.80 40.59 2.04
CA ILE A 43 -11.35 40.72 2.15
C ILE A 43 -10.96 41.92 1.27
N GLU A 44 -10.52 43.00 1.90
CA GLU A 44 -9.94 44.15 1.20
C GLU A 44 -8.70 43.75 0.38
N ASN A 45 -8.52 44.46 -0.74
CA ASN A 45 -7.53 44.18 -1.78
C ASN A 45 -6.09 43.99 -1.26
N GLY A 46 -5.45 42.89 -1.68
CA GLY A 46 -4.07 42.53 -1.33
C GLY A 46 -3.15 42.26 -2.53
N GLU A 47 -3.37 42.88 -3.69
CA GLU A 47 -2.54 42.63 -4.90
C GLU A 47 -1.17 43.37 -4.90
N ASP A 48 -1.00 44.44 -4.11
CA ASP A 48 0.22 45.25 -4.17
C ASP A 48 1.43 44.64 -3.44
N THR A 49 1.21 43.77 -2.45
CA THR A 49 2.30 43.16 -1.66
C THR A 49 3.11 42.14 -2.45
N LEU A 50 2.50 41.44 -3.42
CA LEU A 50 3.14 40.37 -4.19
C LEU A 50 4.11 40.93 -5.26
N ARG A 51 3.82 42.12 -5.81
CA ARG A 51 4.69 42.77 -6.81
C ARG A 51 5.95 43.40 -6.21
N ALA A 52 5.93 43.74 -4.93
CA ALA A 52 7.12 44.21 -4.20
C ALA A 52 8.15 43.09 -3.94
N PHE A 53 7.68 41.86 -3.68
CA PHE A 53 8.56 40.73 -3.35
C PHE A 53 9.35 40.19 -4.55
N ILE A 54 8.77 40.25 -5.76
CA ILE A 54 9.36 39.69 -6.98
C ILE A 54 10.50 40.56 -7.56
N ARG A 55 10.55 41.86 -7.28
CA ARG A 55 11.63 42.76 -7.75
C ARG A 55 12.89 42.77 -6.86
N GLY A 56 12.88 42.09 -5.72
CA GLY A 56 13.96 42.15 -4.73
C GLY A 56 15.10 41.15 -4.93
N ARG A 57 15.07 40.28 -5.96
CA ARG A 57 15.96 39.10 -6.04
C ARG A 57 16.78 38.94 -7.32
N GLU A 58 16.83 39.96 -8.18
CA GLU A 58 17.69 40.02 -9.38
C GLU A 58 18.74 41.13 -9.27
N GLN A 59 19.58 41.09 -8.23
CA GLN A 59 20.80 41.93 -8.14
C GLN A 59 21.78 41.38 -7.10
N HIS A 60 22.48 40.28 -7.43
CA HIS A 60 23.86 39.95 -7.00
C HIS A 60 24.21 38.49 -7.33
N LEU A 61 24.56 38.20 -8.59
CA LEU A 61 25.48 37.10 -8.94
C LEU A 61 26.15 37.43 -10.28
N ASP A 62 27.23 38.21 -10.23
CA ASP A 62 28.24 38.21 -11.28
C ASP A 62 29.59 38.54 -10.64
N GLY A 63 30.60 37.69 -10.83
CA GLY A 63 31.86 37.74 -10.10
C GLY A 63 32.54 36.36 -9.97
N GLY A 64 33.29 35.99 -11.01
CA GLY A 64 33.93 34.67 -11.09
C GLY A 64 35.09 34.44 -10.11
N GLY A 65 35.38 33.17 -9.83
CA GLY A 65 36.44 32.75 -8.91
C GLY A 65 36.85 31.29 -9.10
N ASN A 66 37.69 31.03 -10.09
CA ASN A 66 38.19 29.69 -10.41
C ASN A 66 39.10 29.14 -9.28
N ARG A 67 38.65 28.12 -8.54
CA ARG A 67 39.49 27.36 -7.58
C ARG A 67 39.15 25.87 -7.56
N ASN A 68 40.21 25.06 -7.66
CA ASN A 68 40.20 23.60 -7.56
C ASN A 68 39.46 23.11 -6.30
N ARG A 69 38.40 22.33 -6.47
CA ARG A 69 37.78 21.58 -5.37
C ARG A 69 38.33 20.15 -5.37
N LYS A 70 39.24 19.87 -4.43
CA LYS A 70 39.61 18.50 -4.05
C LYS A 70 38.38 17.82 -3.42
N ASN A 71 38.33 16.50 -3.50
CA ASN A 71 37.31 15.63 -2.90
C ASN A 71 36.80 16.15 -1.55
N GLU A 72 35.57 16.65 -1.54
CA GLU A 72 34.80 16.78 -0.31
C GLU A 72 34.19 15.41 -0.02
N SER A 73 34.68 14.76 1.04
CA SER A 73 33.99 13.64 1.64
C SER A 73 32.63 14.11 2.13
N SER A 74 31.55 13.48 1.66
CA SER A 74 30.21 13.69 2.21
C SER A 74 30.25 13.52 3.74
N PRO A 75 29.56 14.39 4.51
CA PRO A 75 29.52 14.26 5.97
C PRO A 75 28.96 12.88 6.36
N SER A 76 29.43 12.37 7.49
CA SER A 76 28.98 11.08 7.99
C SER A 76 27.50 11.11 8.35
N HIS A 77 26.80 9.99 8.20
CA HIS A 77 25.36 9.96 8.46
C HIS A 77 25.00 10.22 9.94
N ALA A 78 25.95 9.99 10.85
CA ALA A 78 25.86 10.41 12.25
C ALA A 78 25.77 11.94 12.38
N GLU A 79 26.63 12.71 11.69
CA GLU A 79 26.55 14.18 11.65
C GLU A 79 25.21 14.68 11.07
N LEU A 80 24.59 13.92 10.17
CA LEU A 80 23.27 14.26 9.62
C LEU A 80 22.11 14.00 10.58
N LEU A 81 22.18 12.99 11.46
CA LEU A 81 21.24 12.84 12.57
C LEU A 81 21.46 13.94 13.63
N TYR A 82 22.72 14.30 13.92
CA TYR A 82 23.06 15.44 14.76
C TYR A 82 22.66 16.80 14.18
N SER A 83 22.51 16.92 12.84
CA SER A 83 22.07 18.17 12.20
C SER A 83 20.60 18.54 12.47
N PHE A 84 19.82 17.67 13.12
CA PHE A 84 18.48 17.98 13.64
C PHE A 84 18.53 18.82 14.93
N ASP A 85 19.06 20.05 14.79
CA ASP A 85 18.94 21.20 15.70
C ASP A 85 19.55 21.03 17.11
N GLU A 86 20.59 21.81 17.42
CA GLU A 86 21.34 21.85 18.70
C GLU A 86 20.51 22.39 19.90
N ARG A 87 19.18 22.21 19.90
CA ARG A 87 18.23 22.81 20.83
C ARG A 87 17.36 21.77 21.53
N ASN A 88 17.97 21.09 22.52
CA ASN A 88 17.28 20.46 23.67
C ASN A 88 16.21 19.39 23.40
N HIS A 89 16.28 18.62 22.30
CA HIS A 89 15.32 17.53 22.06
C HIS A 89 15.88 16.13 22.42
N GLU A 90 15.21 15.48 23.37
CA GLU A 90 15.46 14.12 23.87
C GLU A 90 15.05 13.02 22.86
N TYR A 91 14.52 13.39 21.70
CA TYR A 91 13.90 12.48 20.73
C TYR A 91 13.98 13.01 19.30
N ILE A 92 13.93 12.09 18.33
CA ILE A 92 13.86 12.37 16.90
C ILE A 92 12.39 12.48 16.45
N ARG A 93 12.10 13.32 15.45
CA ARG A 93 10.75 13.45 14.87
C ARG A 93 10.49 12.39 13.80
N TYR A 94 9.24 11.95 13.67
CA TYR A 94 8.85 10.97 12.64
C TYR A 94 9.10 11.44 11.19
N ASP A 95 9.09 12.77 10.97
CA ASP A 95 9.30 13.45 9.69
C ASP A 95 10.75 13.90 9.44
N ALA A 96 11.72 13.40 10.22
CA ALA A 96 13.15 13.60 9.95
C ALA A 96 13.61 12.88 8.68
N ILE A 97 13.29 11.58 8.57
CA ILE A 97 13.73 10.68 7.49
C ILE A 97 13.40 11.16 6.06
N PRO A 98 12.17 11.66 5.76
CA PRO A 98 11.84 12.14 4.41
C PRO A 98 12.73 13.28 3.93
N SER A 99 13.29 14.10 4.83
CA SER A 99 14.15 15.22 4.45
C SER A 99 15.51 14.76 3.92
N GLN A 100 16.04 13.66 4.46
CA GLN A 100 17.28 13.00 4.00
C GLN A 100 17.06 12.26 2.67
N LEU A 101 15.87 11.69 2.48
CA LEU A 101 15.47 10.98 1.25
C LEU A 101 14.93 11.90 0.14
N ARG A 102 15.03 13.22 0.25
CA ARG A 102 14.58 14.20 -0.78
C ARG A 102 15.21 14.03 -2.16
N ARG A 103 16.34 13.31 -2.25
CA ARG A 103 17.03 12.98 -3.51
C ARG A 103 16.88 11.52 -3.94
N SER A 104 16.16 10.69 -3.18
CA SER A 104 15.79 9.35 -3.63
C SER A 104 14.88 9.44 -4.84
N PHE A 105 15.11 8.56 -5.81
CA PHE A 105 14.17 8.33 -6.88
C PHE A 105 12.90 7.67 -6.31
N GLY A 106 11.74 8.12 -6.77
CA GLY A 106 10.44 7.63 -6.35
C GLY A 106 9.42 7.77 -7.47
N VAL A 107 8.51 6.81 -7.54
CA VAL A 107 7.49 6.67 -8.59
C VAL A 107 6.13 6.40 -7.96
N VAL A 108 5.09 7.01 -8.53
CA VAL A 108 3.69 6.78 -8.15
C VAL A 108 2.92 6.18 -9.32
N HIS A 109 2.38 4.98 -9.13
CA HIS A 109 1.72 4.26 -10.22
C HIS A 109 0.22 4.58 -10.35
N SER A 110 -0.22 4.57 -11.60
CA SER A 110 -1.58 4.26 -12.01
C SER A 110 -1.49 3.18 -13.10
N LEU A 111 -2.44 2.26 -13.15
CA LEU A 111 -2.49 1.20 -14.17
C LEU A 111 -3.12 1.78 -15.45
N PRO A 112 -2.39 1.87 -16.58
CA PRO A 112 -2.89 2.52 -17.80
C PRO A 112 -4.13 1.85 -18.39
N SER A 113 -4.34 0.56 -18.13
CA SER A 113 -5.54 -0.16 -18.55
C SER A 113 -6.84 0.36 -17.91
N ILE A 114 -6.77 1.01 -16.74
CA ILE A 114 -7.96 1.54 -16.06
C ILE A 114 -8.51 2.73 -16.85
N PRO A 115 -9.80 2.71 -17.27
CA PRO A 115 -10.39 3.81 -18.04
C PRO A 115 -10.30 5.15 -17.33
N GLU A 116 -10.04 6.23 -18.08
CA GLU A 116 -9.84 7.56 -17.50
C GLU A 116 -11.02 8.06 -16.65
N ARG A 117 -12.26 7.64 -16.93
CA ARG A 117 -13.45 7.96 -16.11
C ARG A 117 -13.41 7.34 -14.70
N ARG A 118 -12.65 6.25 -14.53
CA ARG A 118 -12.47 5.52 -13.27
C ARG A 118 -11.22 5.98 -12.52
N LEU A 119 -10.21 6.48 -13.22
CA LEU A 119 -9.18 7.32 -12.59
C LEU A 119 -9.85 8.64 -12.17
N SER A 120 -9.50 9.21 -11.02
CA SER A 120 -10.07 10.51 -10.61
C SER A 120 -9.35 11.68 -11.29
N ARG A 121 -9.36 11.70 -12.63
CA ARG A 121 -8.82 12.79 -13.45
C ARG A 121 -9.93 13.78 -13.80
N PRO A 122 -9.75 15.09 -13.62
CA PRO A 122 -10.42 16.10 -14.43
C PRO A 122 -10.03 15.92 -15.89
N SER A 123 -10.91 15.30 -16.68
CA SER A 123 -10.85 15.42 -18.13
C SER A 123 -11.82 16.51 -18.58
N TYR A 124 -11.39 17.31 -19.56
CA TYR A 124 -12.27 18.23 -20.27
C TYR A 124 -13.44 17.51 -20.98
N GLN A 125 -13.36 16.20 -21.18
CA GLN A 125 -14.44 15.40 -21.78
C GLN A 125 -15.54 15.01 -20.77
N PHE A 126 -15.22 14.86 -19.48
CA PHE A 126 -16.17 14.41 -18.45
C PHE A 126 -16.69 15.53 -17.54
N ASN A 127 -16.36 16.80 -17.82
CA ASN A 127 -16.79 17.97 -17.05
C ASN A 127 -16.56 17.87 -15.53
N ILE A 128 -15.53 17.13 -15.11
CA ILE A 128 -15.14 17.01 -13.71
C ILE A 128 -14.41 18.29 -13.32
N PRO A 129 -14.90 19.09 -12.35
CA PRO A 129 -14.22 20.33 -11.94
C PRO A 129 -12.80 20.05 -11.42
N HIS A 130 -11.82 20.91 -11.72
CA HIS A 130 -10.46 20.77 -11.19
C HIS A 130 -10.38 20.79 -9.65
N ASN A 131 -11.38 21.35 -8.95
CA ASN A 131 -11.48 21.28 -7.49
C ASN A 131 -12.25 20.06 -6.96
N ALA A 132 -12.77 19.18 -7.83
CA ALA A 132 -13.53 18.00 -7.42
C ALA A 132 -12.67 16.98 -6.65
N VAL A 133 -11.40 16.85 -7.03
CA VAL A 133 -10.36 16.07 -6.31
C VAL A 133 -9.94 16.69 -4.96
N HIS A 134 -10.46 17.87 -4.63
CA HIS A 134 -10.36 18.51 -3.31
C HIS A 134 -11.71 18.59 -2.58
N ASN A 135 -12.79 18.08 -3.18
CA ASN A 135 -14.14 18.18 -2.64
C ASN A 135 -14.62 16.85 -2.04
N LEU A 136 -14.69 16.80 -0.71
CA LEU A 136 -15.20 15.63 0.04
C LEU A 136 -16.61 15.21 -0.41
N THR A 137 -17.49 16.16 -0.73
CA THR A 137 -18.85 15.85 -1.19
C THR A 137 -18.82 15.09 -2.52
N TYR A 138 -18.07 15.60 -3.51
CA TYR A 138 -17.88 14.92 -4.80
C TYR A 138 -17.30 13.51 -4.63
N PHE A 139 -16.29 13.36 -3.77
CA PHE A 139 -15.66 12.07 -3.46
C PHE A 139 -16.63 11.08 -2.78
N LEU A 140 -17.55 11.55 -1.93
CA LEU A 140 -18.58 10.71 -1.32
C LEU A 140 -19.68 10.34 -2.31
N GLU A 141 -20.12 11.28 -3.15
CA GLU A 141 -21.12 11.06 -4.20
C GLU A 141 -20.60 10.08 -5.27
N ALA A 142 -19.35 10.22 -5.70
CA ALA A 142 -18.73 9.34 -6.70
C ALA A 142 -18.68 7.85 -6.26
N ARG A 143 -18.65 7.57 -4.95
CA ARG A 143 -18.75 6.20 -4.39
C ARG A 143 -20.17 5.64 -4.40
N ALA A 144 -21.15 6.54 -4.31
CA ALA A 144 -22.57 6.23 -4.19
C ALA A 144 -23.29 6.14 -5.54
N ARG A 145 -22.60 6.44 -6.67
CA ARG A 145 -23.13 6.26 -8.02
C ARG A 145 -23.61 4.82 -8.24
N ASP A 146 -24.76 4.66 -8.91
CA ASP A 146 -25.36 3.35 -9.18
C ASP A 146 -24.57 2.53 -10.22
N ASP A 147 -24.06 3.19 -11.27
CA ASP A 147 -23.17 2.56 -12.24
C ASP A 147 -21.82 2.24 -11.60
N VAL A 148 -21.35 1.00 -11.77
CA VAL A 148 -20.02 0.53 -11.35
C VAL A 148 -18.93 1.26 -12.13
N GLU A 149 -19.17 1.54 -13.41
CA GLU A 149 -18.20 2.13 -14.33
C GLU A 149 -17.92 3.61 -14.08
N ASP A 150 -18.80 4.30 -13.35
CA ASP A 150 -18.59 5.67 -12.91
C ASP A 150 -18.00 5.77 -11.49
N ARG A 151 -17.80 4.65 -10.79
CA ARG A 151 -17.15 4.63 -9.47
C ARG A 151 -15.63 4.70 -9.63
N PRO A 152 -14.96 5.67 -8.99
CA PRO A 152 -13.52 5.83 -9.12
C PRO A 152 -12.77 4.64 -8.52
N LEU A 153 -11.68 4.23 -9.16
CA LEU A 153 -10.73 3.24 -8.68
C LEU A 153 -9.49 3.92 -8.11
N TYR A 154 -8.93 3.26 -7.10
CA TYR A 154 -7.78 3.68 -6.33
C TYR A 154 -6.82 2.50 -6.21
N LEU A 155 -5.52 2.76 -6.17
CA LEU A 155 -4.47 1.75 -6.03
C LEU A 155 -3.87 1.81 -4.62
N TYR A 156 -3.51 0.64 -4.09
CA TYR A 156 -3.01 0.46 -2.73
C TYR A 156 -1.88 -0.55 -2.68
N ASN A 157 -1.13 -0.47 -1.59
CA ASN A 157 -0.33 -1.56 -1.06
C ASN A 157 0.55 -2.23 -2.14
N PRO A 158 1.39 -1.44 -2.84
CA PRO A 158 2.24 -1.95 -3.91
C PRO A 158 3.24 -2.95 -3.34
N MET A 159 3.46 -4.04 -4.08
CA MET A 159 4.48 -5.05 -3.80
C MET A 159 5.16 -5.43 -5.12
N LEU A 160 6.43 -5.84 -5.02
CA LEU A 160 7.26 -6.19 -6.16
C LEU A 160 7.82 -7.60 -6.01
N LEU A 161 7.73 -8.38 -7.08
CA LEU A 161 8.53 -9.58 -7.29
C LEU A 161 9.66 -9.24 -8.29
N PRO A 162 10.93 -9.23 -7.86
CA PRO A 162 12.07 -9.18 -8.78
C PRO A 162 12.12 -10.42 -9.67
N LEU A 163 12.23 -10.20 -10.99
CA LEU A 163 12.49 -11.25 -11.97
C LEU A 163 14.00 -11.51 -12.10
N ASP A 164 14.59 -12.01 -11.02
CA ASP A 164 16.01 -12.30 -10.93
C ASP A 164 16.28 -13.80 -11.13
N GLU A 165 16.91 -14.15 -12.25
CA GLU A 165 17.29 -15.54 -12.58
C GLU A 165 18.22 -16.19 -11.55
N ARG A 166 18.88 -15.43 -10.66
CA ARG A 166 19.66 -16.01 -9.56
C ARG A 166 18.78 -16.78 -8.58
N PHE A 167 17.50 -16.39 -8.47
CA PHE A 167 16.54 -16.94 -7.52
C PHE A 167 15.34 -17.62 -8.19
N LEU A 168 14.83 -17.08 -9.29
CA LEU A 168 13.72 -17.67 -10.07
C LEU A 168 14.24 -18.65 -11.14
N ASP A 169 13.50 -19.74 -11.34
CA ASP A 169 13.70 -20.63 -12.48
C ASP A 169 13.55 -19.87 -13.82
N SER A 170 14.37 -20.21 -14.82
CA SER A 170 14.38 -19.45 -16.07
C SER A 170 13.06 -19.53 -16.81
N SER A 171 12.31 -20.64 -16.68
CA SER A 171 10.97 -20.76 -17.30
C SER A 171 9.99 -19.67 -16.84
N ILE A 172 10.04 -19.27 -15.57
CA ILE A 172 9.21 -18.18 -15.02
C ILE A 172 9.63 -16.82 -15.57
N VAL A 173 10.94 -16.61 -15.74
CA VAL A 173 11.49 -15.36 -16.28
C VAL A 173 11.22 -15.26 -17.79
N GLU A 174 11.37 -16.37 -18.52
CA GLU A 174 11.10 -16.49 -19.96
C GLU A 174 9.61 -16.23 -20.29
N ASP A 175 8.66 -16.80 -19.53
CA ASP A 175 7.20 -16.58 -19.67
C ASP A 175 6.77 -15.11 -19.52
N LEU A 176 7.63 -14.28 -18.90
CA LEU A 176 7.43 -12.86 -18.61
C LEU A 176 8.43 -11.94 -19.32
N SER A 177 9.33 -12.50 -20.15
CA SER A 177 10.41 -11.75 -20.78
C SER A 177 9.95 -10.98 -21.99
N ILE A 178 10.33 -9.71 -22.04
CA ILE A 178 10.19 -8.84 -23.22
C ILE A 178 11.58 -8.36 -23.57
N PHE A 179 12.00 -8.57 -24.81
CA PHE A 179 13.30 -8.14 -25.31
C PHE A 179 13.16 -6.90 -26.20
N ARG A 180 14.03 -5.92 -25.99
CA ARG A 180 14.23 -4.76 -26.88
C ARG A 180 15.71 -4.70 -27.23
N ASP A 181 16.02 -4.68 -28.52
CA ASP A 181 17.40 -4.65 -29.04
C ASP A 181 18.31 -5.76 -28.45
N GLY A 182 17.72 -6.92 -28.14
CA GLY A 182 18.41 -8.07 -27.54
C GLY A 182 18.56 -8.02 -26.02
N THR A 183 18.11 -6.96 -25.34
CA THR A 183 18.13 -6.83 -23.87
C THR A 183 16.75 -7.07 -23.28
N GLN A 184 16.65 -7.87 -22.23
CA GLN A 184 15.41 -8.03 -21.46
C GLN A 184 15.09 -6.70 -20.75
N ILE A 185 13.91 -6.15 -20.99
CA ILE A 185 13.48 -4.88 -20.38
C ILE A 185 12.63 -5.06 -19.12
N VAL A 186 12.10 -6.26 -18.87
CA VAL A 186 11.27 -6.53 -17.68
C VAL A 186 12.15 -6.91 -16.51
N SER A 187 12.03 -6.17 -15.40
CA SER A 187 12.73 -6.40 -14.15
C SER A 187 11.79 -6.83 -13.01
N TYR A 188 10.54 -6.35 -12.96
CA TYR A 188 9.64 -6.68 -11.84
C TYR A 188 8.23 -7.01 -12.29
N VAL A 189 7.57 -7.88 -11.53
CA VAL A 189 6.11 -7.95 -11.47
C VAL A 189 5.65 -7.09 -10.31
N ALA A 190 4.90 -6.04 -10.59
CA ALA A 190 4.23 -5.23 -9.60
C ALA A 190 2.82 -5.75 -9.32
N VAL A 191 2.49 -5.86 -8.03
CA VAL A 191 1.19 -6.27 -7.53
C VAL A 191 0.58 -5.11 -6.76
N PHE A 192 -0.66 -4.77 -7.10
CA PHE A 192 -1.43 -3.71 -6.46
C PHE A 192 -2.75 -4.29 -5.98
N ARG A 193 -3.26 -3.78 -4.86
CA ARG A 193 -4.70 -3.84 -4.61
C ARG A 193 -5.36 -2.67 -5.33
N VAL A 194 -6.38 -2.94 -6.13
CA VAL A 194 -7.23 -1.92 -6.75
C VAL A 194 -8.58 -1.97 -6.05
N SER A 195 -9.19 -0.84 -5.70
CA SER A 195 -10.51 -0.81 -5.07
C SER A 195 -11.32 0.41 -5.48
N ASN A 196 -12.65 0.30 -5.43
CA ASN A 196 -13.57 1.43 -5.60
C ASN A 196 -13.79 2.26 -4.31
N PHE A 197 -13.06 1.93 -3.24
CA PHE A 197 -13.08 2.61 -1.96
C PHE A 197 -11.67 3.04 -1.57
N GLY A 198 -11.56 4.13 -0.80
CA GLY A 198 -10.30 4.69 -0.26
C GLY A 198 -10.50 5.71 0.85
N ASN A 199 -9.42 6.21 1.46
CA ASN A 199 -9.43 7.21 2.53
C ASN A 199 -8.62 8.49 2.19
N CYS A 200 -8.48 8.84 0.90
CA CYS A 200 -7.86 10.09 0.42
C CYS A 200 -8.29 11.36 1.18
N PHE A 201 -9.54 11.42 1.67
CA PHE A 201 -10.10 12.53 2.44
C PHE A 201 -10.21 12.25 3.95
N GLY A 202 -9.34 11.38 4.47
CA GLY A 202 -9.41 10.85 5.82
C GLY A 202 -10.46 9.72 5.97
N PRO A 203 -10.68 9.24 7.21
CA PRO A 203 -11.57 8.12 7.48
C PRO A 203 -13.02 8.48 7.16
N GLY A 204 -13.54 7.92 6.06
CA GLY A 204 -14.91 8.13 5.60
C GLY A 204 -15.98 7.48 6.50
N LYS A 205 -17.25 7.59 6.09
CA LYS A 205 -18.43 7.00 6.77
C LYS A 205 -18.51 5.46 6.59
N GLY A 206 -17.44 4.75 6.93
CA GLY A 206 -17.34 3.30 6.77
C GLY A 206 -17.12 2.85 5.32
N VAL A 207 -17.09 1.53 5.14
CA VAL A 207 -17.00 0.86 3.83
C VAL A 207 -18.40 0.76 3.23
N PRO A 208 -18.63 1.16 1.96
CA PRO A 208 -19.96 1.12 1.35
C PRO A 208 -20.40 -0.30 0.97
N ASP A 209 -21.71 -0.55 0.86
CA ASP A 209 -22.27 -1.85 0.42
C ASP A 209 -21.91 -2.22 -1.04
N THR A 210 -21.43 -1.25 -1.81
CA THR A 210 -20.94 -1.37 -3.20
C THR A 210 -19.44 -1.67 -3.27
N TYR A 211 -18.77 -1.88 -2.13
CA TYR A 211 -17.33 -2.07 -2.02
C TYR A 211 -16.81 -3.30 -2.78
N GLN A 212 -15.80 -3.06 -3.61
CA GLN A 212 -15.20 -4.03 -4.53
C GLN A 212 -13.69 -3.85 -4.57
N ASN A 213 -12.96 -4.96 -4.67
CA ASN A 213 -11.51 -5.02 -4.79
C ASN A 213 -11.16 -5.94 -5.95
N TYR A 214 -10.13 -5.54 -6.66
CA TYR A 214 -9.53 -6.23 -7.78
C TYR A 214 -8.03 -6.40 -7.48
N LEU A 215 -7.45 -7.44 -8.05
CA LEU A 215 -6.00 -7.58 -8.15
C LEU A 215 -5.53 -6.71 -9.32
N GLY A 216 -4.57 -5.82 -9.10
CA GLY A 216 -3.85 -5.12 -10.16
C GLY A 216 -2.47 -5.75 -10.35
N LEU A 217 -2.06 -5.95 -11.61
CA LEU A 217 -0.75 -6.49 -11.99
C LEU A 217 -0.13 -5.58 -13.05
N ALA A 218 1.19 -5.42 -13.02
CA ALA A 218 1.95 -4.78 -14.10
C ALA A 218 3.36 -5.37 -14.21
N LEU A 219 3.93 -5.36 -15.42
CA LEU A 219 5.35 -5.58 -15.65
C LEU A 219 6.09 -4.23 -15.65
N LEU A 220 7.19 -4.14 -14.89
CA LEU A 220 8.01 -2.92 -14.76
C LEU A 220 9.44 -3.12 -15.28
N ASP A 221 10.07 -2.04 -15.75
CA ASP A 221 11.51 -1.97 -16.02
C ASP A 221 12.37 -1.70 -14.77
N SER A 222 13.69 -1.59 -14.97
CA SER A 222 14.69 -1.31 -13.93
C SER A 222 14.51 0.05 -13.24
N ASP A 223 13.86 0.99 -13.92
CA ASP A 223 13.53 2.33 -13.45
C ASP A 223 12.06 2.41 -12.96
N LEU A 224 11.46 1.25 -12.73
CA LEU A 224 10.10 1.02 -12.24
C LEU A 224 8.97 1.46 -13.18
N ASN A 225 9.23 1.81 -14.45
CA ASN A 225 8.17 2.22 -15.37
C ASN A 225 7.38 1.01 -15.89
N ILE A 226 6.07 1.18 -16.08
CA ILE A 226 5.21 0.14 -16.67
C ILE A 226 5.61 -0.09 -18.13
N ILE A 227 5.87 -1.35 -18.49
CA ILE A 227 6.30 -1.71 -19.85
C ILE A 227 5.17 -1.49 -20.86
N MET A 228 5.51 -0.90 -22.00
CA MET A 228 4.61 -0.71 -23.15
C MET A 228 5.05 -1.60 -24.32
N LYS A 229 4.12 -2.38 -24.88
CA LYS A 229 4.39 -3.46 -25.86
C LYS A 229 5.00 -2.98 -27.18
N GLN A 230 4.67 -1.76 -27.64
CA GLN A 230 5.30 -1.01 -28.77
C GLN A 230 4.53 0.26 -29.18
N SER A 231 3.30 0.47 -28.68
CA SER A 231 2.48 1.66 -28.95
C SER A 231 2.33 2.50 -27.68
N THR A 232 1.98 3.79 -27.85
CA THR A 232 1.58 4.70 -26.76
C THR A 232 0.11 4.55 -26.36
N SER A 233 -0.64 3.62 -26.97
CA SER A 233 -2.01 3.30 -26.57
C SER A 233 -2.06 2.71 -25.15
N PRO A 234 -3.04 3.10 -24.31
CA PRO A 234 -3.28 2.42 -23.02
C PRO A 234 -3.48 0.90 -23.16
N SER A 235 -4.06 0.45 -24.28
CA SER A 235 -4.25 -0.98 -24.58
C SER A 235 -2.96 -1.77 -24.87
N SER A 236 -1.81 -1.09 -24.93
CA SER A 236 -0.49 -1.72 -25.07
C SER A 236 0.38 -1.68 -23.82
N ALA A 237 -0.16 -1.23 -22.68
CA ALA A 237 0.50 -1.43 -21.39
C ALA A 237 0.51 -2.92 -21.00
N MET A 238 1.60 -3.36 -20.40
CA MET A 238 1.75 -4.70 -19.83
C MET A 238 1.19 -4.73 -18.41
N ASP A 239 -0.11 -4.49 -18.30
CA ASP A 239 -0.87 -4.48 -17.05
C ASP A 239 -2.20 -5.23 -17.17
N ALA A 240 -2.79 -5.55 -16.01
CA ALA A 240 -4.09 -6.18 -15.88
C ALA A 240 -4.78 -5.79 -14.55
N VAL A 241 -6.10 -5.77 -14.55
CA VAL A 241 -6.96 -5.63 -13.37
C VAL A 241 -7.98 -6.77 -13.37
N ILE A 242 -8.07 -7.53 -12.28
CA ILE A 242 -8.78 -8.82 -12.21
C ILE A 242 -9.70 -8.87 -10.99
N ASP A 243 -11.00 -9.13 -11.18
CA ASP A 243 -11.93 -9.41 -10.07
C ASP A 243 -11.88 -10.89 -9.63
N LEU A 244 -10.85 -11.23 -8.84
CA LEU A 244 -10.72 -12.56 -8.23
C LEU A 244 -11.96 -12.94 -7.40
N ASN A 245 -12.62 -11.98 -6.74
CA ASN A 245 -13.74 -12.25 -5.84
C ASN A 245 -15.01 -12.62 -6.62
N GLN A 246 -15.28 -11.95 -7.74
CA GLN A 246 -16.36 -12.28 -8.66
C GLN A 246 -16.13 -13.64 -9.30
N HIS A 247 -14.93 -13.92 -9.83
CA HIS A 247 -14.65 -15.19 -10.51
C HIS A 247 -14.74 -16.39 -9.56
N LEU A 248 -14.17 -16.30 -8.37
CA LEU A 248 -14.29 -17.35 -7.35
C LEU A 248 -15.75 -17.54 -6.89
N TYR A 249 -16.53 -16.46 -6.83
CA TYR A 249 -17.97 -16.53 -6.51
C TYR A 249 -18.78 -17.24 -7.60
N GLU A 250 -18.49 -16.99 -8.88
CA GLU A 250 -19.13 -17.67 -10.03
C GLU A 250 -18.82 -19.17 -10.06
N LEU A 251 -17.56 -19.53 -9.78
CA LEU A 251 -17.12 -20.91 -9.56
C LEU A 251 -17.68 -21.54 -8.27
N ARG A 252 -18.44 -20.78 -7.47
CA ARG A 252 -19.02 -21.20 -6.18
C ARG A 252 -17.98 -21.65 -5.15
N TRP A 253 -16.75 -21.17 -5.27
CA TRP A 253 -15.72 -21.35 -4.26
C TRP A 253 -16.15 -20.67 -2.95
N THR A 254 -15.78 -21.29 -1.84
CA THR A 254 -16.05 -20.77 -0.49
C THR A 254 -14.99 -21.29 0.47
N PRO A 255 -14.46 -20.45 1.38
CA PRO A 255 -13.46 -20.89 2.36
C PRO A 255 -14.02 -21.88 3.40
N TYR A 256 -15.35 -22.00 3.48
CA TYR A 256 -16.10 -22.87 4.38
C TYR A 256 -16.53 -24.17 3.70
N ALA A 257 -15.55 -24.96 3.25
CA ALA A 257 -15.77 -26.32 2.75
C ALA A 257 -16.10 -27.29 3.91
N GLY A 258 -17.34 -27.24 4.41
CA GLY A 258 -17.84 -28.18 5.43
C GLY A 258 -19.09 -27.71 6.18
N GLY A 259 -20.26 -28.29 5.85
CA GLY A 259 -21.49 -28.16 6.63
C GLY A 259 -22.35 -26.90 6.32
N MET A 260 -23.58 -27.13 5.83
CA MET A 260 -24.71 -26.17 5.63
C MET A 260 -24.46 -24.86 4.82
N ALA A 261 -23.22 -24.43 4.60
CA ALA A 261 -22.86 -23.11 4.06
C ALA A 261 -22.91 -22.99 2.53
N ARG A 262 -23.31 -24.04 1.80
CA ARG A 262 -23.62 -23.98 0.34
C ARG A 262 -24.93 -23.22 0.02
N ARG A 263 -25.49 -22.44 0.95
CA ARG A 263 -26.51 -21.43 0.61
C ARG A 263 -25.87 -20.42 -0.33
N LYS A 264 -26.44 -20.25 -1.54
CA LYS A 264 -26.05 -19.21 -2.49
C LYS A 264 -25.91 -17.88 -1.73
N GLN A 265 -24.69 -17.36 -1.62
CA GLN A 265 -24.51 -16.00 -1.12
C GLN A 265 -25.17 -15.07 -2.15
N PRO A 266 -25.89 -14.01 -1.74
CA PRO A 266 -26.59 -13.15 -2.70
C PRO A 266 -25.65 -12.24 -3.50
N LYS A 267 -24.40 -12.08 -3.04
CA LYS A 267 -23.34 -11.26 -3.64
C LYS A 267 -21.97 -11.91 -3.38
N PRO A 268 -20.94 -11.61 -4.20
CA PRO A 268 -19.55 -11.98 -3.91
C PRO A 268 -19.10 -11.43 -2.55
N LYS A 269 -18.21 -12.17 -1.88
CA LYS A 269 -17.52 -11.70 -0.68
C LYS A 269 -16.10 -11.31 -1.03
N GLN A 270 -15.64 -10.21 -0.43
CA GLN A 270 -14.34 -9.59 -0.70
C GLN A 270 -13.24 -10.26 0.13
N PHE A 271 -12.99 -11.55 -0.12
CA PHE A 271 -11.99 -12.36 0.58
C PHE A 271 -10.57 -12.15 0.05
N MET A 272 -10.42 -11.94 -1.27
CA MET A 272 -9.15 -11.70 -1.93
C MET A 272 -8.87 -10.19 -1.94
N GLN A 273 -8.00 -9.74 -1.03
CA GLN A 273 -7.50 -8.36 -0.91
C GLN A 273 -6.04 -8.41 -0.48
N ASP A 274 -5.34 -7.27 -0.54
CA ASP A 274 -3.97 -7.10 -0.03
C ASP A 274 -3.06 -8.26 -0.49
N CYS A 275 -3.04 -8.48 -1.81
CA CYS A 275 -2.43 -9.62 -2.46
C CYS A 275 -0.95 -9.40 -2.82
N GLN A 276 -0.12 -10.44 -2.66
CA GLN A 276 1.28 -10.47 -3.08
C GLN A 276 1.59 -11.72 -3.90
N ILE A 277 2.56 -11.63 -4.82
CA ILE A 277 3.12 -12.77 -5.55
C ILE A 277 4.57 -12.96 -5.11
N PHE A 278 4.96 -14.19 -4.84
CA PHE A 278 6.32 -14.55 -4.44
C PHE A 278 6.75 -15.89 -5.06
N GLY A 279 8.05 -16.09 -5.23
CA GLY A 279 8.62 -17.37 -5.63
C GLY A 279 8.65 -18.36 -4.48
N ALA A 280 8.35 -19.62 -4.76
CA ALA A 280 8.49 -20.73 -3.81
C ALA A 280 9.06 -21.98 -4.50
N LYS A 281 9.47 -22.98 -3.71
CA LYS A 281 9.96 -24.27 -4.22
C LYS A 281 8.82 -25.28 -4.32
N SER A 282 8.67 -25.94 -5.46
CA SER A 282 7.75 -27.05 -5.71
C SER A 282 8.32 -28.37 -5.18
N THR A 283 9.65 -28.52 -5.12
CA THR A 283 10.33 -29.69 -4.54
C THR A 283 11.46 -29.30 -3.60
N GLN A 284 11.80 -30.18 -2.66
CA GLN A 284 12.94 -29.96 -1.74
C GLN A 284 14.29 -29.96 -2.48
N SER A 285 14.37 -30.60 -3.65
CA SER A 285 15.53 -30.64 -4.54
C SER A 285 15.73 -29.38 -5.37
N SER A 286 14.71 -28.53 -5.53
CA SER A 286 14.79 -27.32 -6.34
C SER A 286 15.80 -26.35 -5.72
N ILE A 287 16.79 -25.89 -6.50
CA ILE A 287 17.79 -24.91 -6.04
C ILE A 287 17.32 -23.47 -6.23
N LYS A 288 16.34 -23.26 -7.12
CA LYS A 288 15.66 -22.00 -7.41
C LYS A 288 14.17 -22.09 -7.02
N PHE A 289 13.47 -20.96 -7.06
CA PHE A 289 12.01 -20.88 -7.03
C PHE A 289 11.45 -21.25 -8.40
N ASP A 290 10.73 -22.37 -8.46
CA ASP A 290 10.17 -23.00 -9.66
C ASP A 290 8.64 -22.98 -9.69
N GLN A 291 8.00 -22.31 -8.71
CA GLN A 291 6.59 -21.94 -8.74
C GLN A 291 6.39 -20.51 -8.25
N LEU A 292 5.34 -19.84 -8.74
CA LEU A 292 4.82 -18.60 -8.15
C LEU A 292 3.61 -18.91 -7.27
N VAL A 293 3.51 -18.20 -6.15
CA VAL A 293 2.38 -18.30 -5.22
C VAL A 293 1.74 -16.94 -5.05
N LEU A 294 0.44 -16.85 -5.29
CA LEU A 294 -0.38 -15.68 -4.99
C LEU A 294 -0.99 -15.84 -3.60
N LEU A 295 -0.66 -14.93 -2.69
CA LEU A 295 -1.19 -14.86 -1.33
C LEU A 295 -2.02 -13.57 -1.18
N CYS A 296 -3.34 -13.73 -1.02
CA CYS A 296 -4.32 -12.67 -0.84
C CYS A 296 -5.00 -12.80 0.53
N ASN A 297 -4.83 -11.81 1.42
CA ASN A 297 -5.17 -11.94 2.83
C ASN A 297 -4.66 -13.29 3.37
N GLU A 298 -5.56 -14.14 3.86
CA GLU A 298 -5.30 -15.42 4.49
C GLU A 298 -5.34 -16.63 3.51
N TYR A 299 -5.44 -16.38 2.20
CA TYR A 299 -5.60 -17.38 1.15
C TYR A 299 -4.40 -17.41 0.20
N ALA A 300 -3.83 -18.60 -0.02
CA ALA A 300 -2.75 -18.83 -0.99
C ALA A 300 -3.18 -19.81 -2.08
N MET A 301 -2.62 -19.64 -3.28
CA MET A 301 -2.71 -20.60 -4.39
C MET A 301 -1.46 -20.54 -5.27
N PRO A 302 -1.01 -21.68 -5.83
CA PRO A 302 -0.02 -21.70 -6.91
C PRO A 302 -0.62 -21.02 -8.15
N VAL A 303 0.17 -20.16 -8.79
CA VAL A 303 -0.23 -19.41 -9.99
C VAL A 303 0.83 -19.46 -11.08
N GLN A 304 0.39 -19.25 -12.31
CA GLN A 304 1.22 -18.88 -13.44
C GLN A 304 0.82 -17.49 -13.91
N LEU A 305 1.80 -16.68 -14.31
CA LEU A 305 1.61 -15.39 -14.96
C LEU A 305 2.28 -15.48 -16.32
N GLN A 306 1.59 -15.10 -17.39
CA GLN A 306 2.11 -15.14 -18.76
C GLN A 306 1.78 -13.87 -19.52
N ILE A 307 2.65 -13.49 -20.46
CA ILE A 307 2.31 -12.48 -21.46
C ILE A 307 1.38 -13.10 -22.51
N ILE A 308 0.24 -12.44 -22.77
CA ILE A 308 -0.66 -12.83 -23.85
C ILE A 308 -0.10 -12.27 -25.16
N ASP A 309 0.18 -13.16 -26.12
CA ASP A 309 0.49 -12.75 -27.49
C ASP A 309 -0.68 -13.01 -28.44
N LYS A 310 -0.88 -12.09 -29.39
CA LYS A 310 -2.16 -11.92 -30.10
C LYS A 310 -2.58 -13.10 -30.97
N ASP A 311 -1.65 -13.98 -31.32
CA ASP A 311 -1.90 -15.19 -32.12
C ASP A 311 -2.55 -16.33 -31.31
N ARG A 312 -2.49 -16.26 -29.96
CA ARG A 312 -3.51 -16.90 -29.13
C ARG A 312 -4.66 -15.91 -29.01
N THR A 313 -5.70 -16.13 -29.82
CA THR A 313 -6.98 -15.44 -29.63
C THR A 313 -7.39 -15.58 -28.17
N ALA A 314 -7.55 -14.44 -27.48
CA ALA A 314 -8.22 -14.42 -26.20
C ALA A 314 -9.64 -14.97 -26.43
N ASN A 315 -9.88 -16.20 -25.96
CA ASN A 315 -11.21 -16.77 -25.96
C ASN A 315 -12.10 -15.87 -25.09
N ASP A 316 -13.28 -15.53 -25.64
CA ASP A 316 -14.38 -14.80 -25.00
C ASP A 316 -14.38 -14.88 -23.47
N ASP A 317 -14.54 -13.73 -22.79
CA ASP A 317 -15.15 -13.41 -21.46
C ASP A 317 -15.73 -14.55 -20.56
N LYS A 318 -15.09 -15.71 -20.51
CA LYS A 318 -15.60 -16.96 -19.93
C LYS A 318 -14.51 -17.53 -19.06
N ILE A 319 -14.89 -17.86 -17.83
CA ILE A 319 -14.02 -18.59 -16.92
C ILE A 319 -13.93 -20.03 -17.43
N GLU A 320 -12.86 -20.32 -18.17
CA GLU A 320 -12.50 -21.70 -18.51
C GLU A 320 -11.87 -22.36 -17.28
N VAL A 321 -12.39 -23.54 -16.93
CA VAL A 321 -11.88 -24.40 -15.86
C VAL A 321 -11.51 -25.74 -16.45
N GLU A 322 -10.21 -25.99 -16.56
CA GLU A 322 -9.66 -27.29 -16.95
C GLU A 322 -9.11 -28.01 -15.70
N GLY A 323 -9.89 -28.96 -15.18
CA GLY A 323 -9.56 -29.66 -13.94
C GLY A 323 -9.67 -28.76 -12.71
N SER A 324 -8.54 -28.57 -12.00
CA SER A 324 -8.40 -27.62 -10.89
C SER A 324 -7.91 -26.23 -11.30
N THR A 325 -7.50 -26.07 -12.56
CA THR A 325 -6.94 -24.83 -13.11
C THR A 325 -8.04 -23.79 -13.37
N ILE A 326 -7.76 -22.52 -13.05
CA ILE A 326 -8.68 -21.39 -13.20
C ILE A 326 -7.99 -20.28 -13.99
N HIS A 327 -8.49 -20.00 -15.19
CA HIS A 327 -8.10 -18.83 -15.96
C HIS A 327 -8.94 -17.62 -15.50
N PHE A 328 -8.30 -16.61 -14.91
CA PHE A 328 -9.00 -15.40 -14.51
C PHE A 328 -9.05 -14.41 -15.69
N ALA A 329 -10.25 -14.03 -16.12
CA ALA A 329 -10.40 -12.96 -17.10
C ALA A 329 -9.90 -11.61 -16.56
N ASN A 330 -9.52 -10.71 -17.44
CA ASN A 330 -9.16 -9.34 -17.07
C ASN A 330 -10.40 -8.45 -17.13
N THR A 331 -10.67 -7.71 -16.04
CA THR A 331 -11.63 -6.60 -16.02
C THR A 331 -11.11 -5.42 -16.84
N TYR A 332 -9.80 -5.14 -16.75
CA TYR A 332 -9.09 -4.18 -17.59
C TYR A 332 -7.70 -4.73 -17.96
N GLY A 333 -7.19 -4.35 -19.12
CA GLY A 333 -5.91 -4.84 -19.64
C GLY A 333 -6.06 -6.19 -20.35
N SER A 334 -5.14 -6.51 -21.26
CA SER A 334 -5.27 -7.71 -22.11
C SER A 334 -3.94 -8.34 -22.52
N ASN A 335 -2.82 -7.86 -21.97
CA ASN A 335 -1.48 -8.34 -22.33
C ASN A 335 -0.87 -9.28 -21.27
N LEU A 336 -1.53 -9.48 -20.12
CA LEU A 336 -1.13 -10.42 -19.06
C LEU A 336 -2.28 -11.38 -18.75
N GLN A 337 -1.97 -12.67 -18.57
CA GLN A 337 -2.89 -13.70 -18.08
C GLN A 337 -2.44 -14.20 -16.71
N LEU A 338 -3.32 -14.14 -15.72
CA LEU A 338 -3.15 -14.85 -14.45
C LEU A 338 -3.95 -16.15 -14.48
N THR A 339 -3.28 -17.27 -14.19
CA THR A 339 -3.91 -18.59 -14.07
C THR A 339 -3.59 -19.13 -12.68
N ALA A 340 -4.61 -19.54 -11.91
CA ALA A 340 -4.37 -20.34 -10.69
C ALA A 340 -4.37 -21.81 -11.06
N MET A 341 -3.37 -22.56 -10.58
CA MET A 341 -3.28 -24.01 -10.84
C MET A 341 -4.19 -24.81 -9.91
N GLU A 342 -4.59 -24.22 -8.78
CA GLU A 342 -5.47 -24.82 -7.78
C GLU A 342 -6.39 -23.78 -7.14
N TYR A 343 -7.54 -24.22 -6.61
CA TYR A 343 -8.46 -23.34 -5.87
C TYR A 343 -7.82 -22.78 -4.58
N PRO A 344 -8.03 -21.50 -4.23
CA PRO A 344 -7.37 -20.87 -3.09
C PRO A 344 -7.64 -21.59 -1.77
N ASN A 345 -6.57 -21.83 -1.02
CA ASN A 345 -6.56 -22.49 0.27
C ASN A 345 -6.19 -21.52 1.40
N MET A 346 -6.83 -21.66 2.55
CA MET A 346 -6.58 -20.81 3.72
C MET A 346 -5.37 -21.30 4.51
N ILE A 347 -4.31 -20.48 4.57
CA ILE A 347 -3.05 -20.82 5.28
C ILE A 347 -3.04 -20.38 6.76
N LEU A 348 -3.85 -19.38 7.12
CA LEU A 348 -3.99 -18.86 8.49
C LEU A 348 -5.46 -18.48 8.76
N TYR A 349 -5.87 -18.38 10.02
CA TYR A 349 -7.13 -17.72 10.38
C TYR A 349 -6.88 -16.27 10.78
N ALA A 350 -7.59 -15.33 10.14
CA ALA A 350 -7.68 -13.92 10.51
C ALA A 350 -6.33 -13.17 10.55
N GLY A 351 -5.48 -13.43 9.56
CA GLY A 351 -4.22 -12.73 9.39
C GLY A 351 -4.36 -11.32 8.82
N LYS A 352 -3.75 -10.35 9.49
CA LYS A 352 -3.03 -9.25 8.83
C LYS A 352 -1.55 -9.46 9.17
N ASN A 353 -0.62 -8.89 8.40
CA ASN A 353 0.82 -9.17 8.49
C ASN A 353 1.12 -10.66 8.22
N MET A 354 1.34 -10.98 6.95
CA MET A 354 1.70 -12.31 6.46
C MET A 354 2.69 -12.12 5.33
N HIS A 355 3.97 -12.01 5.66
CA HIS A 355 5.03 -11.83 4.66
C HIS A 355 5.84 -13.13 4.55
N PRO A 356 5.87 -13.75 3.35
CA PRO A 356 6.64 -14.97 3.13
C PRO A 356 8.11 -14.62 2.99
N PHE A 357 8.97 -15.40 3.63
CA PHE A 357 10.42 -15.26 3.52
C PHE A 357 11.09 -16.63 3.59
N HIS A 358 12.35 -16.69 3.18
CA HIS A 358 13.15 -17.91 3.20
C HIS A 358 14.34 -17.73 4.12
N ALA A 359 14.67 -18.77 4.89
CA ALA A 359 15.87 -18.74 5.72
C ALA A 359 17.13 -18.78 4.85
N ILE A 360 18.19 -18.09 5.26
CA ILE A 360 19.47 -18.04 4.54
C ILE A 360 20.56 -18.63 5.46
N ALA A 361 21.14 -19.76 5.05
CA ALA A 361 22.19 -20.42 5.83
C ALA A 361 23.52 -19.66 5.70
N PRO A 362 24.22 -19.32 6.81
CA PRO A 362 25.38 -18.42 6.78
C PRO A 362 26.60 -18.95 6.02
N ASN A 363 26.65 -20.26 5.74
CA ASN A 363 27.75 -20.91 5.01
C ASN A 363 27.36 -21.38 3.60
N GLN A 364 26.19 -20.99 3.09
CA GLN A 364 25.78 -21.26 1.71
C GLN A 364 25.93 -19.99 0.86
N PRO A 365 26.09 -20.11 -0.47
CA PRO A 365 26.05 -18.94 -1.35
C PRO A 365 24.72 -18.21 -1.15
N SER A 366 24.70 -16.88 -1.34
CA SER A 366 23.52 -16.04 -1.15
C SER A 366 22.31 -16.45 -2.01
N THR A 367 22.54 -17.23 -3.08
CA THR A 367 21.52 -17.81 -3.96
C THR A 367 20.89 -19.10 -3.43
N ALA A 368 21.40 -19.68 -2.35
CA ALA A 368 20.87 -20.93 -1.78
C ALA A 368 19.62 -20.67 -0.93
N ILE A 369 18.47 -20.93 -1.54
CA ILE A 369 17.16 -20.75 -0.91
C ILE A 369 16.94 -21.84 0.15
N GLY A 370 16.81 -21.44 1.42
CA GLY A 370 16.44 -22.33 2.52
C GLY A 370 14.93 -22.61 2.62
N PRO A 371 14.44 -23.21 3.73
CA PRO A 371 13.02 -23.45 3.96
C PRO A 371 12.21 -22.15 4.04
N GLY A 372 10.93 -22.26 3.65
CA GLY A 372 9.97 -21.15 3.62
C GLY A 372 9.28 -20.91 4.96
N PHE A 373 9.07 -19.65 5.29
CA PHE A 373 8.42 -19.20 6.51
C PHE A 373 7.40 -18.09 6.20
N LEU A 374 6.44 -17.92 7.10
CA LEU A 374 5.51 -16.80 7.11
C LEU A 374 5.72 -16.01 8.39
N GLU A 375 6.08 -14.74 8.26
CA GLU A 375 6.11 -13.81 9.39
C GLU A 375 4.67 -13.41 9.74
N ILE A 376 4.30 -13.54 11.01
CA ILE A 376 2.95 -13.23 11.54
C ILE A 376 2.97 -11.95 12.37
N TRP A 377 4.03 -11.71 13.12
CA TRP A 377 4.23 -10.50 13.92
C TRP A 377 5.70 -10.13 13.88
N PRO A 378 6.10 -8.96 13.34
CA PRO A 378 7.51 -8.58 13.26
C PRO A 378 8.13 -8.25 14.63
N SER A 379 7.31 -7.97 15.65
CA SER A 379 7.79 -7.68 17.00
C SER A 379 6.73 -7.87 18.09
N GLY A 380 7.20 -8.03 19.32
CA GLY A 380 6.48 -8.08 20.58
C GLY A 380 5.77 -9.40 20.91
N PRO A 381 6.41 -10.58 20.82
CA PRO A 381 7.72 -10.88 20.22
C PRO A 381 7.62 -11.02 18.69
N HIS A 382 8.76 -11.14 17.99
CA HIS A 382 8.80 -11.62 16.60
C HIS A 382 8.23 -13.05 16.55
N SER A 383 7.21 -13.27 15.73
CA SER A 383 6.46 -14.52 15.59
C SER A 383 6.35 -14.95 14.13
N PHE A 384 6.61 -16.23 13.87
CA PHE A 384 6.65 -16.83 12.53
C PHE A 384 6.08 -18.26 12.53
N THR A 385 5.82 -18.80 11.35
CA THR A 385 5.55 -20.23 11.13
C THR A 385 6.36 -20.75 9.96
N HIS A 386 6.64 -22.05 9.93
CA HIS A 386 7.14 -22.73 8.73
C HIS A 386 5.97 -22.93 7.73
N LEU A 387 6.24 -22.77 6.43
CA LEU A 387 5.33 -23.14 5.34
C LEU A 387 6.04 -24.13 4.42
N ASP A 388 5.40 -25.28 4.18
CA ASP A 388 5.85 -26.24 3.18
C ASP A 388 5.15 -25.96 1.86
N PHE A 389 5.87 -25.34 0.92
CA PHE A 389 5.36 -25.07 -0.43
C PHE A 389 5.45 -26.28 -1.37
N THR A 390 6.09 -27.39 -0.95
CA THR A 390 6.23 -28.61 -1.77
C THR A 390 5.01 -29.51 -1.75
N SER A 391 4.01 -29.21 -0.91
CA SER A 391 2.74 -29.93 -0.86
C SER A 391 1.55 -28.97 -0.87
N TYR A 392 0.52 -29.29 -1.66
CA TYR A 392 -0.74 -28.53 -1.69
C TYR A 392 -1.88 -29.33 -1.08
N PRO A 393 -2.71 -28.77 -0.18
CA PRO A 393 -2.63 -27.41 0.37
C PRO A 393 -1.44 -27.20 1.30
N TYR A 394 -0.80 -26.02 1.22
CA TYR A 394 0.40 -25.64 1.99
C TYR A 394 0.25 -25.74 3.52
N VAL A 395 -1.00 -25.75 4.01
CA VAL A 395 -1.32 -26.01 5.42
C VAL A 395 -2.47 -27.03 5.49
N GLN A 396 -2.20 -28.21 6.03
CA GLN A 396 -3.23 -29.19 6.33
C GLN A 396 -4.04 -28.76 7.57
N ARG A 397 -5.37 -28.68 7.44
CA ARG A 397 -6.30 -28.31 8.54
C ARG A 397 -6.45 -29.45 9.56
N GLY A 398 -5.41 -29.70 10.35
CA GLY A 398 -5.46 -30.57 11.54
C GLY A 398 -6.18 -29.91 12.73
N SER A 399 -6.58 -30.72 13.71
CA SER A 399 -7.27 -30.26 14.94
C SER A 399 -6.46 -29.30 15.82
N ASN A 400 -5.14 -29.25 15.64
CA ASN A 400 -4.22 -28.60 16.58
C ASN A 400 -3.82 -27.16 16.16
N GLY A 401 -4.38 -26.67 15.05
CA GLY A 401 -4.06 -25.35 14.50
C GLY A 401 -2.64 -25.24 13.92
N LEU A 402 -2.33 -24.06 13.39
CA LEU A 402 -1.00 -23.73 12.89
C LEU A 402 -0.06 -23.43 14.08
N LYS A 403 1.10 -24.09 14.12
CA LYS A 403 2.08 -23.91 15.20
C LYS A 403 2.94 -22.66 14.95
N LEU A 404 2.62 -21.57 15.64
CA LEU A 404 3.52 -20.40 15.71
C LEU A 404 4.76 -20.72 16.56
N ALA A 405 5.90 -20.21 16.10
CA ALA A 405 7.12 -20.06 16.87
C ALA A 405 7.40 -18.56 17.11
N ASN A 406 8.22 -18.27 18.12
CA ASN A 406 8.64 -16.91 18.45
C ASN A 406 10.18 -16.84 18.50
N SER A 407 10.73 -15.62 18.40
CA SER A 407 12.11 -15.35 18.81
C SER A 407 12.35 -15.78 20.26
N THR A 408 13.60 -16.18 20.55
CA THR A 408 14.02 -16.66 21.86
C THR A 408 14.65 -15.57 22.72
N LYS A 409 15.27 -14.57 22.10
CA LYS A 409 15.85 -13.40 22.77
C LYS A 409 14.80 -12.31 22.97
N HIS A 410 15.03 -11.48 23.99
CA HIS A 410 14.35 -10.20 24.12
C HIS A 410 14.76 -9.29 22.96
N GLU A 411 13.83 -8.49 22.45
CA GLU A 411 14.12 -7.55 21.36
C GLU A 411 15.00 -6.40 21.86
N PRO A 412 15.92 -5.87 21.05
CA PRO A 412 16.70 -4.71 21.41
C PRO A 412 15.81 -3.46 21.53
N ASP A 413 16.27 -2.50 22.33
CA ASP A 413 15.69 -1.17 22.35
C ASP A 413 15.90 -0.47 20.97
N PRO A 414 15.02 0.47 20.59
CA PRO A 414 15.20 1.26 19.38
C PRO A 414 16.49 2.10 19.42
N SER A 415 17.21 2.16 18.30
CA SER A 415 18.44 2.95 18.13
C SER A 415 18.30 4.45 18.42
N TYR A 416 17.08 4.98 18.36
CA TYR A 416 16.76 6.35 18.76
C TYR A 416 15.34 6.44 19.30
N ALA A 417 15.14 7.32 20.29
CA ALA A 417 13.83 7.64 20.82
C ALA A 417 13.04 8.54 19.85
N THR A 418 11.73 8.38 19.84
CA THR A 418 10.78 9.26 19.15
C THR A 418 9.72 9.77 20.13
N ILE A 419 8.98 10.83 19.79
CA ILE A 419 8.11 11.62 20.72
C ILE A 419 7.08 10.80 21.54
N GLU A 420 6.78 9.54 21.18
CA GLU A 420 5.95 8.68 22.01
C GLU A 420 6.65 8.17 23.28
N SER A 421 7.98 8.24 23.37
CA SER A 421 8.77 7.85 24.55
C SER A 421 8.64 8.83 25.72
N THR A 422 8.44 10.12 25.44
CA THR A 422 8.37 11.17 26.47
C THR A 422 7.01 11.23 27.18
N ALA A 423 6.03 10.45 26.73
CA ALA A 423 4.69 10.44 27.30
C ALA A 423 4.52 9.34 28.36
N HIS A 424 3.98 9.70 29.53
CA HIS A 424 3.59 8.75 30.60
C HIS A 424 2.69 7.61 30.12
N GLN A 425 1.95 7.81 29.02
CA GLN A 425 1.28 6.74 28.30
C GLN A 425 1.43 6.98 26.80
N SER A 426 2.13 6.08 26.10
CA SER A 426 2.30 6.18 24.65
C SER A 426 0.93 6.17 23.95
N PRO A 427 0.66 7.12 23.03
CA PRO A 427 -0.56 7.13 22.22
C PRO A 427 -0.54 6.05 21.12
N ILE A 428 0.56 5.31 20.98
CA ILE A 428 0.81 4.29 19.95
C ILE A 428 0.64 2.89 20.56
N THR A 429 0.37 1.87 19.73
CA THR A 429 0.35 0.46 20.15
C THR A 429 1.74 -0.04 20.52
N ASP A 430 1.85 -0.81 21.61
CA ASP A 430 3.13 -1.30 22.13
C ASP A 430 3.72 -2.43 21.28
N ARG A 431 2.85 -3.18 20.58
CA ARG A 431 3.23 -4.22 19.62
C ARG A 431 3.27 -3.65 18.20
N ASP A 432 4.27 -4.08 17.43
CA ASP A 432 4.34 -3.82 15.99
C ASP A 432 3.35 -4.74 15.24
N SER A 433 2.81 -4.27 14.11
CA SER A 433 1.84 -4.96 13.26
C SER A 433 1.93 -4.45 11.84
N GLY A 434 1.69 -5.28 10.85
CA GLY A 434 2.05 -5.04 9.46
C GLY A 434 3.57 -5.18 9.32
N SER A 435 4.01 -5.83 8.25
CA SER A 435 5.42 -5.89 7.92
C SER A 435 5.65 -5.76 6.41
N ALA A 436 6.90 -5.59 6.03
CA ALA A 436 7.38 -5.85 4.68
C ALA A 436 8.75 -6.53 4.84
N CYS A 437 8.81 -7.81 4.47
CA CYS A 437 9.95 -8.69 4.71
C CYS A 437 10.29 -9.44 3.40
N CYS A 438 11.56 -9.68 3.06
CA CYS A 438 12.77 -9.16 3.68
C CYS A 438 13.88 -9.05 2.63
N VAL A 439 14.92 -8.27 2.93
CA VAL A 439 16.12 -8.15 2.08
C VAL A 439 17.39 -8.45 2.89
N PRO A 440 18.41 -9.10 2.29
CA PRO A 440 19.68 -9.34 2.95
C PRO A 440 20.49 -8.05 3.12
N ILE A 441 21.04 -7.85 4.32
CA ILE A 441 21.99 -6.78 4.63
C ILE A 441 23.28 -7.32 5.23
N SER A 442 24.40 -6.67 4.88
CA SER A 442 25.67 -6.86 5.60
C SER A 442 25.63 -6.09 6.92
N TRP A 443 25.90 -6.78 8.02
CA TRP A 443 25.96 -6.21 9.35
C TRP A 443 27.33 -6.46 9.96
N SER A 444 28.01 -5.40 10.39
CA SER A 444 29.29 -5.49 11.10
C SER A 444 29.15 -4.94 12.51
N ASP A 445 29.62 -5.70 13.50
CA ASP A 445 29.72 -5.35 14.92
C ASP A 445 31.09 -5.79 15.47
N GLU A 446 31.31 -5.69 16.79
CA GLU A 446 32.59 -6.06 17.42
C GLU A 446 32.92 -7.55 17.25
N ASP A 447 31.90 -8.40 17.12
CA ASP A 447 32.04 -9.85 16.93
C ASP A 447 32.36 -10.25 15.48
N GLY A 448 32.28 -9.30 14.54
CA GLY A 448 32.71 -9.47 13.14
C GLY A 448 31.69 -8.96 12.12
N SER A 449 31.69 -9.56 10.93
CA SER A 449 30.69 -9.26 9.88
C SER A 449 29.82 -10.49 9.61
N ARG A 450 28.51 -10.27 9.57
CA ARG A 450 27.47 -11.30 9.41
C ARG A 450 26.32 -10.79 8.54
N LEU A 451 25.53 -11.73 8.02
CA LEU A 451 24.32 -11.45 7.27
C LEU A 451 23.13 -11.31 8.22
N LEU A 452 22.30 -10.29 8.05
CA LEU A 452 20.98 -10.19 8.69
C LEU A 452 19.89 -10.03 7.62
N LEU A 453 18.65 -10.39 7.96
CA LEU A 453 17.47 -10.03 7.18
C LEU A 453 16.90 -8.72 7.71
N LEU A 454 16.68 -7.76 6.81
CA LEU A 454 16.06 -6.47 7.11
C LEU A 454 14.59 -6.49 6.68
N GLY A 455 13.72 -6.02 7.57
CA GLY A 455 12.30 -5.80 7.31
C GLY A 455 11.81 -4.44 7.83
N PHE A 456 10.60 -4.08 7.44
CA PHE A 456 9.87 -2.93 7.99
C PHE A 456 8.67 -3.39 8.80
N SER A 457 8.38 -2.71 9.91
CA SER A 457 7.20 -2.97 10.74
C SER A 457 6.43 -1.69 11.02
N HIS A 458 5.14 -1.79 11.36
CA HIS A 458 4.33 -0.60 11.68
C HIS A 458 3.81 -0.60 13.10
N ARG A 459 3.63 0.61 13.65
CA ARG A 459 2.75 0.83 14.78
C ARG A 459 1.65 1.79 14.38
N LYS A 460 0.54 1.73 15.11
CA LYS A 460 -0.60 2.62 14.92
C LYS A 460 -1.02 3.25 16.22
N THR A 461 -1.72 4.38 16.15
CA THR A 461 -2.33 4.97 17.34
C THR A 461 -3.38 4.05 17.96
N ARG A 462 -3.48 4.12 19.29
CA ARG A 462 -4.51 3.45 20.09
C ARG A 462 -5.89 3.96 19.68
N LYS A 463 -6.93 3.11 19.77
CA LYS A 463 -8.31 3.43 19.33
C LYS A 463 -9.00 4.56 20.12
N ARG A 464 -8.39 5.09 21.18
CA ARG A 464 -8.90 6.18 22.02
C ARG A 464 -7.75 7.16 22.30
N PRO A 465 -7.98 8.49 22.20
CA PRO A 465 -9.20 9.14 21.71
C PRO A 465 -9.46 8.88 20.21
N LYS A 466 -10.73 8.91 19.78
CA LYS A 466 -11.12 8.60 18.39
C LYS A 466 -10.50 9.56 17.37
N GLU A 467 -10.32 10.83 17.75
CA GLU A 467 -9.73 11.88 16.91
C GLU A 467 -8.32 11.51 16.42
N ASN A 468 -7.54 10.83 17.27
CA ASN A 468 -6.19 10.37 16.96
C ASN A 468 -6.14 8.96 16.37
N ALA A 469 -7.27 8.27 16.15
CA ALA A 469 -7.28 6.92 15.61
C ALA A 469 -6.80 6.87 14.14
N TYR A 470 -6.28 5.72 13.71
CA TYR A 470 -5.81 5.48 12.34
C TYR A 470 -4.66 6.41 11.90
N ASN A 471 -3.73 6.72 12.81
CA ASN A 471 -2.40 7.20 12.44
C ASN A 471 -1.46 5.99 12.39
N TYR A 472 -0.58 5.89 11.38
CA TYR A 472 0.41 4.81 11.23
C TYR A 472 1.81 5.38 11.04
N VAL A 473 2.79 4.77 11.70
CA VAL A 473 4.22 5.06 11.62
C VAL A 473 4.98 3.75 11.51
N SER A 474 6.20 3.80 10.98
CA SER A 474 6.99 2.60 10.62
C SER A 474 8.33 2.58 11.34
N ARG A 475 8.96 1.42 11.43
CA ARG A 475 10.38 1.29 11.77
C ARG A 475 11.05 0.26 10.86
N VAL A 476 12.37 0.30 10.79
CA VAL A 476 13.20 -0.80 10.29
C VAL A 476 13.51 -1.72 11.46
N TYR A 477 13.61 -3.02 11.22
CA TYR A 477 14.22 -3.99 12.12
C TYR A 477 15.10 -4.96 11.31
N ALA A 478 16.10 -5.53 11.97
CA ALA A 478 16.94 -6.57 11.42
C ALA A 478 17.00 -7.77 12.36
N PHE A 479 16.99 -8.97 11.80
CA PHE A 479 16.94 -10.23 12.54
C PHE A 479 17.87 -11.30 11.93
N GLU A 480 18.23 -12.30 12.73
CA GLU A 480 19.10 -13.40 12.29
C GLU A 480 18.46 -14.16 11.10
N PRO A 481 19.21 -14.57 10.07
CA PRO A 481 18.65 -15.17 8.85
C PRO A 481 18.19 -16.63 9.00
N MET A 482 18.31 -17.20 10.21
CA MET A 482 17.97 -18.59 10.53
C MET A 482 17.11 -18.65 11.82
N PRO A 483 16.25 -19.68 11.99
CA PRO A 483 15.51 -19.88 13.23
C PRO A 483 16.44 -19.90 14.46
N PRO A 484 16.09 -19.22 15.57
CA PRO A 484 14.76 -18.70 15.91
C PRO A 484 14.46 -17.27 15.40
N PHE A 485 15.22 -16.74 14.43
CA PHE A 485 15.01 -15.42 13.83
C PHE A 485 14.98 -14.29 14.88
N ASP A 486 15.91 -14.33 15.84
CA ASP A 486 15.98 -13.29 16.89
C ASP A 486 16.21 -11.91 16.26
N VAL A 487 15.48 -10.89 16.73
CA VAL A 487 15.69 -9.50 16.32
C VAL A 487 16.99 -9.00 16.93
N VAL A 488 17.88 -8.47 16.10
CA VAL A 488 19.24 -8.00 16.46
C VAL A 488 19.32 -6.48 16.58
N ALA A 489 18.58 -5.75 15.73
CA ALA A 489 18.56 -4.29 15.75
C ALA A 489 17.18 -3.73 15.34
N ARG A 490 16.84 -2.53 15.81
CA ARG A 490 15.58 -1.83 15.49
C ARG A 490 15.80 -0.32 15.41
N SER A 491 15.18 0.35 14.45
CA SER A 491 15.13 1.80 14.43
C SER A 491 14.06 2.35 15.39
N GLY A 492 14.17 3.63 15.75
CA GLY A 492 13.01 4.41 16.19
C GLY A 492 11.95 4.54 15.09
N LEU A 493 10.82 5.17 15.40
CA LEU A 493 9.71 5.29 14.44
C LEU A 493 9.94 6.43 13.43
N PHE A 494 9.41 6.29 12.22
CA PHE A 494 9.48 7.29 11.16
C PHE A 494 8.35 7.13 10.12
N CYS A 495 8.33 8.02 9.14
CA CYS A 495 7.62 7.87 7.87
C CYS A 495 8.57 8.17 6.69
N LEU A 496 8.20 7.76 5.48
CA LEU A 496 8.91 8.09 4.23
C LEU A 496 8.31 9.31 3.51
N GLY A 497 7.38 10.02 4.16
CA GLY A 497 6.78 11.26 3.65
C GLY A 497 5.78 11.04 2.52
N PHE A 498 5.51 12.12 1.79
CA PHE A 498 4.65 12.16 0.61
C PHE A 498 5.49 12.13 -0.69
N ALA A 499 4.85 11.79 -1.81
CA ALA A 499 5.41 12.05 -3.14
C ALA A 499 5.83 13.52 -3.28
N SER A 500 6.99 13.77 -3.87
CA SER A 500 7.60 15.11 -3.88
C SER A 500 7.23 15.90 -5.14
N ASN A 501 6.61 17.06 -4.93
CA ASN A 501 6.32 18.01 -6.00
C ASN A 501 7.59 18.56 -6.69
N THR A 502 8.77 18.45 -6.07
CA THR A 502 10.02 19.01 -6.62
C THR A 502 10.79 18.06 -7.54
N THR A 503 10.37 16.81 -7.67
CA THR A 503 11.09 15.75 -8.40
C THR A 503 10.32 15.20 -9.61
N SER A 504 9.27 15.89 -10.07
CA SER A 504 8.33 15.43 -11.11
C SER A 504 7.57 14.13 -10.79
N GLU A 505 7.74 13.55 -9.60
CA GLU A 505 7.07 12.30 -9.18
C GLU A 505 5.53 12.41 -9.18
N THR A 506 5.01 13.61 -8.87
CA THR A 506 3.58 13.93 -8.95
C THR A 506 3.10 14.21 -10.38
N GLU A 507 4.02 14.43 -11.32
CA GLU A 507 3.75 14.67 -12.76
C GLU A 507 3.86 13.37 -13.58
N GLN A 508 4.66 12.40 -13.13
CA GLN A 508 4.74 11.04 -13.68
C GLN A 508 3.41 10.28 -13.60
N THR A 509 2.55 10.64 -12.64
CA THR A 509 1.25 10.02 -12.45
C THR A 509 0.12 10.87 -13.00
N SER A 510 -0.72 10.24 -13.82
CA SER A 510 -1.96 10.82 -14.35
C SER A 510 -3.02 11.07 -13.27
N ASN A 511 -2.84 10.57 -12.05
CA ASN A 511 -3.83 10.58 -10.97
C ASN A 511 -3.75 11.84 -10.09
N GLU A 512 -4.63 12.81 -10.32
CA GLU A 512 -4.69 14.06 -9.53
C GLU A 512 -4.94 13.86 -8.02
N GLN A 513 -5.41 12.69 -7.58
CA GLN A 513 -5.45 12.35 -6.14
C GLN A 513 -4.06 12.54 -5.48
N VAL A 514 -3.00 12.24 -6.22
CA VAL A 514 -1.60 12.36 -5.78
C VAL A 514 -1.19 13.82 -5.66
N ALA A 515 -1.60 14.67 -6.60
CA ALA A 515 -1.26 16.10 -6.65
C ALA A 515 -2.05 16.96 -5.64
N GLY A 516 -3.20 16.48 -5.13
CA GLY A 516 -4.14 17.28 -4.36
C GLY A 516 -4.33 16.87 -2.89
N ALA A 517 -5.36 16.07 -2.61
CA ALA A 517 -5.87 15.85 -1.25
C ALA A 517 -4.89 15.11 -0.30
N THR A 518 -3.89 14.42 -0.83
CA THR A 518 -3.11 13.46 -0.03
C THR A 518 -2.21 14.10 1.01
N SER A 519 -1.57 15.23 0.71
CA SER A 519 -0.73 15.97 1.66
C SER A 519 -1.52 16.77 2.71
N THR A 520 -2.84 16.92 2.54
CA THR A 520 -3.72 17.59 3.52
C THR A 520 -3.88 16.78 4.81
N TYR A 521 -3.95 15.44 4.70
CA TYR A 521 -4.20 14.56 5.85
C TYR A 521 -2.88 14.06 6.44
N LYS A 522 -2.27 14.92 7.25
CA LYS A 522 -1.00 14.67 7.93
C LYS A 522 -1.15 13.89 9.24
N LEU A 523 -0.08 13.19 9.61
CA LEU A 523 0.11 12.53 10.91
C LEU A 523 -0.07 13.54 12.06
N LYS A 524 -0.90 13.18 13.04
CA LYS A 524 -1.11 13.96 14.26
C LYS A 524 -0.99 13.08 15.50
N ILE A 525 -0.03 13.40 16.37
CA ILE A 525 0.26 12.69 17.61
C ILE A 525 0.56 13.73 18.69
N GLN A 526 -0.11 13.64 19.85
CA GLN A 526 0.06 14.59 20.98
C GLN A 526 -0.04 16.06 20.55
N GLU A 527 -1.11 16.40 19.80
CA GLU A 527 -1.37 17.74 19.22
C GLU A 527 -0.32 18.25 18.21
N THR A 528 0.84 17.60 18.12
CA THR A 528 1.88 17.87 17.14
C THR A 528 1.50 17.28 15.78
N GLN A 529 1.60 18.10 14.73
CA GLN A 529 1.48 17.67 13.35
C GLN A 529 2.89 17.44 12.76
N PHE A 530 3.03 16.38 11.97
CA PHE A 530 4.28 16.00 11.30
C PHE A 530 4.11 16.06 9.78
N ASP A 531 5.19 16.24 9.03
CA ASP A 531 5.19 16.14 7.56
C ASP A 531 5.20 14.69 7.07
N CYS A 532 4.32 13.89 7.67
CA CYS A 532 4.10 12.48 7.39
C CYS A 532 2.66 12.25 6.92
N PRO A 533 2.40 11.25 6.06
CA PRO A 533 1.06 10.73 5.86
C PRO A 533 0.43 10.30 7.17
N ARG A 534 -0.87 10.56 7.35
CA ARG A 534 -1.66 10.00 8.45
C ARG A 534 -1.60 8.47 8.44
N ILE A 535 -1.80 7.85 7.29
CA ILE A 535 -1.60 6.40 7.11
C ILE A 535 -0.37 6.23 6.23
N HIS A 536 0.74 5.81 6.84
CA HIS A 536 1.95 5.40 6.16
C HIS A 536 2.16 3.89 6.42
N PHE A 537 2.01 3.07 5.38
CA PHE A 537 2.02 1.61 5.52
C PHE A 537 2.90 0.99 4.43
N ILE A 538 4.06 0.45 4.82
CA ILE A 538 4.99 -0.21 3.89
C ILE A 538 4.48 -1.62 3.66
N THR A 539 4.44 -2.02 2.40
CA THR A 539 3.81 -3.26 1.94
C THR A 539 4.77 -4.20 1.25
N GLY A 540 5.77 -3.65 0.56
CA GLY A 540 6.80 -4.43 -0.13
C GLY A 540 8.19 -3.89 0.12
N VAL A 541 9.15 -4.80 0.16
CA VAL A 541 10.58 -4.50 0.10
C VAL A 541 11.22 -5.48 -0.88
N ALA A 542 12.03 -4.98 -1.81
CA ALA A 542 12.66 -5.78 -2.85
C ALA A 542 14.08 -5.27 -3.12
N GLU A 543 15.00 -6.14 -3.51
CA GLU A 543 16.31 -5.71 -4.01
C GLU A 543 16.17 -5.06 -5.40
N LYS A 544 16.97 -4.03 -5.69
CA LYS A 544 17.03 -3.46 -7.04
C LYS A 544 17.86 -4.38 -7.94
N ILE A 545 17.26 -4.89 -9.00
CA ILE A 545 17.97 -5.69 -10.00
C ILE A 545 19.09 -4.83 -10.61
N GLY A 546 20.31 -5.38 -10.61
CA GLY A 546 21.52 -4.70 -11.06
C GLY A 546 22.20 -3.79 -10.03
N ASP A 547 21.63 -3.58 -8.83
CA ASP A 547 22.23 -2.75 -7.76
C ASP A 547 21.99 -3.36 -6.38
N GLU A 548 22.90 -4.24 -5.94
CA GLU A 548 22.81 -4.95 -4.66
C GLU A 548 22.88 -4.04 -3.43
N ASP A 549 23.31 -2.78 -3.59
CA ASP A 549 23.33 -1.77 -2.53
C ASP A 549 22.01 -0.99 -2.42
N THR A 550 21.09 -1.13 -3.38
CA THR A 550 19.79 -0.45 -3.40
C THR A 550 18.65 -1.43 -3.19
N ILE A 551 17.62 -0.96 -2.49
CA ILE A 551 16.34 -1.65 -2.36
C ILE A 551 15.21 -0.71 -2.77
N ILE A 552 14.11 -1.30 -3.22
CA ILE A 552 12.88 -0.60 -3.54
C ILE A 552 11.91 -0.80 -2.39
N VAL A 553 11.52 0.29 -1.74
CA VAL A 553 10.55 0.31 -0.66
C VAL A 553 9.19 0.71 -1.24
N SER A 554 8.22 -0.19 -1.15
CA SER A 554 6.89 -0.04 -1.73
C SER A 554 5.86 0.15 -0.62
N TYR A 555 5.06 1.22 -0.68
CA TYR A 555 4.17 1.60 0.41
C TYR A 555 2.90 2.34 -0.03
N GLY A 556 1.85 2.24 0.79
CA GLY A 556 0.61 2.99 0.65
C GLY A 556 0.66 4.33 1.40
N VAL A 557 0.16 5.38 0.74
CA VAL A 557 0.03 6.72 1.32
C VAL A 557 -1.45 7.05 1.52
N ASN A 558 -1.84 7.31 2.78
CA ASN A 558 -3.16 7.75 3.23
C ASN A 558 -4.34 6.85 2.83
N ASP A 559 -4.10 5.56 2.56
CA ASP A 559 -5.03 4.69 1.81
C ASP A 559 -5.62 5.47 0.62
N CYS A 560 -4.74 5.92 -0.29
CA CYS A 560 -5.13 6.71 -1.45
C CYS A 560 -4.32 6.37 -2.71
N TYR A 561 -3.00 6.27 -2.60
CA TYR A 561 -2.13 5.92 -3.73
C TYR A 561 -0.94 5.03 -3.32
N PRO A 562 -0.36 4.26 -4.26
CA PRO A 562 0.86 3.50 -4.08
C PRO A 562 2.08 4.36 -4.39
N ARG A 563 3.14 4.25 -3.60
CA ARG A 563 4.46 4.83 -3.89
C ARG A 563 5.53 3.75 -3.82
N MET A 564 6.49 3.80 -4.74
CA MET A 564 7.71 3.00 -4.72
C MET A 564 8.89 3.97 -4.65
N MET A 565 9.92 3.68 -3.86
CA MET A 565 11.11 4.53 -3.79
C MET A 565 12.40 3.74 -3.62
N GLU A 566 13.48 4.24 -4.19
CA GLU A 566 14.81 3.67 -4.08
C GLU A 566 15.52 4.18 -2.82
N VAL A 567 16.02 3.23 -2.01
CA VAL A 567 16.74 3.51 -0.76
C VAL A 567 17.99 2.64 -0.71
N LYS A 568 19.14 3.26 -0.42
CA LYS A 568 20.40 2.51 -0.23
C LYS A 568 20.34 1.69 1.07
N LYS A 569 20.80 0.44 1.04
CA LYS A 569 20.86 -0.44 2.22
C LYS A 569 21.68 0.18 3.34
N SER A 570 22.80 0.84 3.02
CA SER A 570 23.64 1.56 3.97
C SER A 570 22.90 2.66 4.75
N PHE A 571 21.95 3.35 4.13
CA PHE A 571 21.08 4.31 4.81
C PHE A 571 20.22 3.62 5.87
N LEU A 572 19.56 2.52 5.53
CA LEU A 572 18.69 1.79 6.46
C LEU A 572 19.47 1.09 7.58
N VAL A 573 20.67 0.58 7.28
CA VAL A 573 21.61 0.08 8.30
C VAL A 573 22.03 1.21 9.26
N SER A 574 22.18 2.45 8.79
CA SER A 574 22.44 3.58 9.68
C SER A 574 21.28 3.89 10.63
N LEU A 575 20.02 3.66 10.21
CA LEU A 575 18.86 3.82 11.10
C LEU A 575 18.76 2.72 12.17
N LEU A 576 19.36 1.55 11.93
CA LEU A 576 19.37 0.42 12.86
C LEU A 576 20.45 0.51 13.94
N ARG A 577 21.48 1.33 13.72
CA ARG A 577 22.56 1.55 14.67
C ARG A 577 22.21 2.73 15.57
N SER A 578 22.45 2.59 16.88
CA SER A 578 22.51 3.76 17.75
C SER A 578 23.57 4.71 17.19
N PRO A 579 23.34 6.04 17.20
CA PRO A 579 24.43 7.00 17.13
C PRO A 579 25.41 6.82 18.30
#